data_AF-A0A955T965-F1
#
_entry.id   AF-A0A955T965-F1
#
_cell.length_a   1.000
_cell.length_b   1.000
_cell.length_c   1.000
_cell.angle_alpha   90.00
_cell.angle_beta   90.00
_cell.angle_gamma   90.00
#
_symmetry.space_group_name_H-M   'P 1'
#
loop_
_entity.id
_entity.type
_entity.pdbx_description
1 polymer ?
#
loop_
_entity_poly.entity_id
_entity_poly.type
_entity_poly.pdbx_seq_one_letter_code
_entity_poly.pdbx_strand_id
1 'polypeptide(L)'
;QPRKEHRYRDHEYPFGGNYWIRRHLIEKGYRFDERLGPKPRDAMLGDEISFLRGLRRDGYEILHIPSASVTHRLQENSLTLENLSRRIKEVGRSHPHIWGNPDPHLFETHPKTWMTRSLAGLARNTMRLGWASLSFNPDKRVERRFRPSLEIASSLESFQIFWKSRKARAG
;
A
#
# COMPACT_ATOMS: atom_id res chain seq x y z
N GLN A 1 31.45 7.77 -9.71
CA GLN A 1 31.31 6.49 -10.43
C GLN A 1 29.82 6.18 -10.57
N PRO A 2 29.29 5.88 -11.78
CA PRO A 2 27.91 5.45 -11.91
C PRO A 2 27.71 4.15 -11.10
N ARG A 3 26.61 4.08 -10.34
CA ARG A 3 26.28 2.87 -9.57
C ARG A 3 26.11 1.69 -10.54
N LYS A 4 26.69 0.54 -10.21
CA LYS A 4 26.49 -0.70 -10.97
C LYS A 4 25.05 -1.19 -10.83
N GLU A 5 24.56 -1.87 -11.86
CA GLU A 5 23.30 -2.61 -11.82
C GLU A 5 23.26 -3.54 -10.62
N HIS A 6 22.10 -3.67 -9.99
CA HIS A 6 21.92 -4.55 -8.85
C HIS A 6 20.48 -5.05 -8.76
N ARG A 7 20.31 -6.16 -8.06
CA ARG A 7 18.99 -6.72 -7.76
C ARG A 7 18.33 -5.92 -6.66
N TYR A 8 17.03 -5.68 -6.77
CA TYR A 8 16.23 -5.21 -5.64
C TYR A 8 16.28 -6.25 -4.51
N ARG A 9 16.44 -5.81 -3.25
CA ARG A 9 16.40 -6.72 -2.10
C ARG A 9 14.99 -7.22 -1.88
N ASP A 10 14.83 -8.27 -1.08
CA ASP A 10 13.51 -8.75 -0.71
C ASP A 10 12.69 -7.64 -0.08
N HIS A 11 11.40 -7.61 -0.44
CA HIS A 11 10.46 -6.56 -0.05
C HIS A 11 10.74 -5.15 -0.59
N GLU A 12 11.76 -4.96 -1.43
CA GLU A 12 11.97 -3.73 -2.18
C GLU A 12 11.40 -3.87 -3.61
N TYR A 13 10.68 -2.84 -4.05
CA TYR A 13 10.05 -2.77 -5.37
C TYR A 13 10.24 -1.37 -5.94
N PRO A 14 10.39 -1.22 -7.27
CA PRO A 14 10.27 0.09 -7.90
C PRO A 14 8.86 0.65 -7.68
N PHE A 15 8.77 1.98 -7.50
CA PHE A 15 7.50 2.67 -7.26
C PHE A 15 7.02 3.39 -8.52
N GLY A 16 5.71 3.37 -8.76
CA GLY A 16 5.10 4.05 -9.91
C GLY A 16 5.63 3.55 -11.25
N GLY A 17 5.72 4.43 -12.25
CA GLY A 17 6.15 4.08 -13.62
C GLY A 17 7.65 3.83 -13.80
N ASN A 18 8.41 3.55 -12.75
CA ASN A 18 9.88 3.38 -12.80
C ASN A 18 10.30 1.94 -13.15
N TYR A 19 9.57 1.25 -14.01
CA TYR A 19 9.89 -0.12 -14.41
C TYR A 19 9.36 -0.47 -15.79
N TRP A 20 9.90 -1.55 -16.33
CA TRP A 20 9.56 -2.15 -17.61
C TRP A 20 9.44 -3.65 -17.37
N ILE A 21 8.55 -4.31 -18.08
CA ILE A 21 8.38 -5.77 -17.97
C ILE A 21 8.58 -6.41 -19.33
N ARG A 22 9.04 -7.65 -19.32
CA ARG A 22 9.16 -8.42 -20.56
C ARG A 22 7.77 -8.78 -21.06
N ARG A 23 7.49 -8.51 -22.34
CA ARG A 23 6.20 -8.81 -23.00
C ARG A 23 5.70 -10.23 -22.73
N HIS A 24 6.61 -11.21 -22.78
CA HIS A 24 6.27 -12.62 -22.57
C HIS A 24 5.62 -12.91 -21.20
N LEU A 25 5.80 -12.06 -20.18
CA LEU A 25 5.13 -12.22 -18.89
C LEU A 25 3.62 -11.98 -19.03
N ILE A 26 3.22 -10.98 -19.82
CA ILE A 26 1.81 -10.75 -20.12
C ILE A 26 1.25 -11.88 -21.00
N GLU A 27 2.01 -12.38 -21.95
CA GLU A 27 1.60 -13.52 -22.79
C GLU A 27 1.45 -14.81 -21.98
N LYS A 28 2.26 -15.01 -20.93
CA LYS A 28 2.13 -16.11 -19.95
C LYS A 28 0.93 -15.97 -19.02
N GLY A 29 0.19 -14.86 -19.07
CA GLY A 29 -1.03 -14.67 -18.29
C GLY A 29 -0.87 -13.82 -17.02
N TYR A 30 0.30 -13.23 -16.74
CA TYR A 30 0.41 -12.29 -15.63
C TYR A 30 -0.46 -11.05 -15.88
N ARG A 31 -1.27 -10.66 -14.90
CA ARG A 31 -2.20 -9.51 -14.96
C ARG A 31 -2.12 -8.70 -13.68
N PHE A 32 -2.44 -7.42 -13.79
CA PHE A 32 -2.64 -6.56 -12.63
C PHE A 32 -3.90 -6.97 -11.88
N ASP A 33 -3.90 -6.81 -10.56
CA ASP A 33 -5.09 -7.03 -9.73
C ASP A 33 -6.07 -5.88 -9.97
N GLU A 34 -7.18 -6.16 -10.66
CA GLU A 34 -8.21 -5.17 -10.98
C GLU A 34 -8.91 -4.60 -9.76
N ARG A 35 -8.71 -5.14 -8.55
CA ARG A 35 -9.17 -4.53 -7.31
C ARG A 35 -8.35 -3.28 -6.94
N LEU A 36 -7.09 -3.23 -7.38
CA LEU A 36 -6.15 -2.13 -7.18
C LEU A 36 -6.11 -1.21 -8.42
N GLY A 37 -5.40 -0.09 -8.30
CA GLY A 37 -5.19 0.89 -9.35
C GLY A 37 -6.22 2.03 -9.38
N PRO A 38 -6.10 2.92 -10.38
CA PRO A 38 -6.96 4.10 -10.55
C PRO A 38 -8.42 3.72 -10.84
N LYS A 39 -9.36 4.31 -10.10
CA LYS A 39 -10.81 4.12 -10.26
C LYS A 39 -11.57 5.40 -9.96
N PRO A 40 -12.77 5.62 -10.54
CA PRO A 40 -13.58 6.81 -10.24
C PRO A 40 -13.96 6.94 -8.75
N ARG A 41 -14.11 5.80 -8.07
CA ARG A 41 -14.40 5.71 -6.64
C ARG A 41 -13.57 4.58 -6.05
N ASP A 42 -13.21 4.73 -4.77
CA ASP A 42 -12.53 3.69 -4.00
C ASP A 42 -11.22 3.17 -4.62
N ALA A 43 -10.44 4.08 -5.21
CA ALA A 43 -9.11 3.75 -5.71
C ALA A 43 -8.22 3.24 -4.56
N MET A 44 -7.39 2.24 -4.89
CA MET A 44 -6.40 1.67 -3.97
C MET A 44 -5.08 1.57 -4.74
N LEU A 45 -4.05 2.28 -4.30
CA LEU A 45 -2.77 2.35 -5.01
C LEU A 45 -1.86 1.19 -4.65
N GLY A 46 -1.01 0.73 -5.58
CA GLY A 46 -0.09 -0.39 -5.35
C GLY A 46 -0.39 -1.61 -6.22
N ASP A 47 -1.13 -1.44 -7.30
CA ASP A 47 -1.30 -2.43 -8.36
C ASP A 47 0.05 -2.86 -8.95
N GLU A 48 1.00 -1.93 -9.09
CA GLU A 48 2.36 -2.22 -9.51
C GLU A 48 3.12 -3.10 -8.50
N ILE A 49 2.97 -2.79 -7.20
CA ILE A 49 3.62 -3.56 -6.12
C ILE A 49 3.02 -4.96 -6.06
N SER A 50 1.69 -5.08 -6.17
CA SER A 50 0.99 -6.37 -6.20
C SER A 50 1.46 -7.23 -7.37
N PHE A 51 1.52 -6.65 -8.57
CA PHE A 51 1.98 -7.33 -9.78
C PHE A 51 3.43 -7.82 -9.66
N LEU A 52 4.34 -6.93 -9.27
CA LEU A 52 5.77 -7.25 -9.14
C LEU A 52 6.04 -8.25 -8.02
N ARG A 53 5.28 -8.18 -6.92
CA ARG A 53 5.36 -9.18 -5.85
C ARG A 53 4.89 -10.56 -6.32
N GLY A 54 3.83 -10.63 -7.14
CA GLY A 54 3.40 -11.87 -7.78
C GLY A 54 4.51 -12.49 -8.63
N LEU A 55 5.17 -11.69 -9.46
CA LEU A 55 6.33 -12.14 -10.24
C LEU A 55 7.49 -12.63 -9.37
N ARG A 56 7.85 -11.92 -8.30
CA ARG A 56 8.92 -12.37 -7.39
C ARG A 56 8.58 -13.68 -6.69
N ARG A 57 7.32 -13.84 -6.26
CA ARG A 57 6.85 -15.10 -5.64
C ARG A 57 7.03 -16.29 -6.58
N ASP A 58 6.91 -16.06 -7.88
CA ASP A 58 7.07 -17.08 -8.92
C ASP A 58 8.53 -17.19 -9.42
N GLY A 59 9.49 -16.60 -8.70
CA GLY A 59 10.93 -16.76 -8.94
C GLY A 59 11.56 -15.75 -9.90
N TYR A 60 10.81 -14.74 -10.37
CA TYR A 60 11.39 -13.70 -11.22
C TYR A 60 12.19 -12.67 -10.40
N GLU A 61 13.29 -12.20 -10.97
CA GLU A 61 14.14 -11.17 -10.38
C GLU A 61 13.79 -9.77 -10.89
N ILE A 62 13.97 -8.75 -10.05
CA ILE A 62 13.84 -7.34 -10.42
C ILE A 62 15.24 -6.70 -10.40
N LEU A 63 15.68 -6.22 -11.56
CA LEU A 63 16.96 -5.54 -11.73
C LEU A 63 16.76 -4.02 -11.70
N HIS A 64 17.55 -3.35 -10.86
CA HIS A 64 17.67 -1.91 -10.85
C HIS A 64 18.82 -1.48 -11.76
N ILE A 65 18.52 -0.61 -12.73
CA ILE A 65 19.46 -0.10 -13.73
C ILE A 65 19.63 1.41 -13.47
N PRO A 66 20.68 1.86 -12.77
CA PRO A 66 20.82 3.26 -12.36
C PRO A 66 20.97 4.25 -13.52
N SER A 67 21.39 3.77 -14.70
CA SER A 67 21.48 4.57 -15.92
C SER A 67 20.13 4.78 -16.60
N ALA A 68 19.12 3.97 -16.28
CA ALA A 68 17.76 4.15 -16.80
C ALA A 68 17.01 5.16 -15.90
N SER A 69 16.55 6.24 -16.50
CA SER A 69 15.81 7.29 -15.81
C SER A 69 14.44 7.52 -16.43
N VAL A 70 13.44 7.79 -15.59
CA VAL A 70 12.11 8.21 -16.01
C VAL A 70 11.82 9.58 -15.40
N THR A 71 11.43 10.53 -16.24
CA THR A 71 11.00 11.86 -15.79
C THR A 71 9.51 11.85 -15.51
N HIS A 72 9.13 12.14 -14.26
CA HIS A 72 7.73 12.24 -13.85
C HIS A 72 7.30 13.70 -13.89
N ARG A 73 6.21 13.99 -14.61
CA ARG A 73 5.54 15.29 -14.51
C ARG A 73 4.48 15.21 -13.42
N LEU A 74 4.72 15.87 -12.29
CA LEU A 74 3.72 16.03 -11.24
C LEU A 74 2.77 17.17 -11.63
N GLN A 75 1.46 16.91 -11.55
CA GLN A 75 0.47 17.96 -11.73
C GLN A 75 0.40 18.80 -10.45
N GLU A 76 0.28 20.12 -10.57
CA GLU A 76 0.20 21.02 -9.39
C GLU A 76 -0.93 20.62 -8.44
N ASN A 77 -2.09 20.26 -9.00
CA ASN A 77 -3.22 19.77 -8.22
C ASN A 77 -2.87 18.51 -7.40
N SER A 78 -1.95 17.65 -7.85
CA SER A 78 -1.55 16.45 -7.09
C SER A 78 -0.76 16.77 -5.81
N LEU A 79 -0.22 17.98 -5.70
CA LEU A 79 0.63 18.44 -4.60
C LEU A 79 -0.16 19.15 -3.49
N THR A 80 -1.50 19.22 -3.59
CA THR A 80 -2.32 19.79 -2.51
C THR A 80 -2.36 18.85 -1.31
N LEU A 81 -2.52 19.42 -0.10
CA LEU A 81 -2.65 18.63 1.13
C LEU A 81 -3.83 17.66 1.09
N GLU A 82 -4.92 18.05 0.42
CA GLU A 82 -6.09 17.21 0.21
C GLU A 82 -5.74 15.98 -0.65
N ASN A 83 -5.12 16.19 -1.81
CA ASN A 83 -4.76 15.10 -2.71
C ASN A 83 -3.68 14.20 -2.14
N LEU A 84 -2.71 14.76 -1.39
CA LEU A 84 -1.74 13.98 -0.65
C LEU A 84 -2.42 13.14 0.44
N SER A 85 -3.34 13.73 1.20
CA SER A 85 -4.10 13.01 2.24
C SER A 85 -4.96 11.89 1.65
N ARG A 86 -5.58 12.14 0.49
CA ARG A 86 -6.32 11.12 -0.26
C ARG A 86 -5.38 9.99 -0.68
N ARG A 87 -4.24 10.32 -1.30
CA ARG A 87 -3.24 9.34 -1.74
C ARG A 87 -2.74 8.45 -0.60
N ILE A 88 -2.49 9.02 0.58
CA ILE A 88 -2.08 8.27 1.78
C ILE A 88 -3.15 7.25 2.19
N LYS A 89 -4.43 7.63 2.14
CA LYS A 89 -5.54 6.71 2.43
C LYS A 89 -5.63 5.60 1.38
N GLU A 90 -5.50 5.93 0.09
CA GLU A 90 -5.54 4.95 -1.01
C GLU A 90 -4.41 3.91 -0.88
N VAL A 91 -3.20 4.34 -0.48
CA VAL A 91 -2.08 3.44 -0.16
C VAL A 91 -2.35 2.62 1.10
N GLY A 92 -2.89 3.22 2.16
CA GLY A 92 -3.22 2.49 3.39
C GLY A 92 -4.28 1.42 3.14
N ARG A 93 -5.28 1.70 2.30
CA ARG A 93 -6.33 0.74 1.94
C ARG A 93 -5.80 -0.44 1.12
N SER A 94 -4.81 -0.25 0.25
CA SER A 94 -4.28 -1.38 -0.52
C SER A 94 -3.45 -2.35 0.32
N HIS A 95 -2.95 -1.91 1.47
CA HIS A 95 -1.99 -2.66 2.29
C HIS A 95 -2.48 -4.09 2.63
N PRO A 96 -3.71 -4.30 3.12
CA PRO A 96 -4.21 -5.64 3.43
C PRO A 96 -4.44 -6.52 2.20
N HIS A 97 -4.70 -5.92 1.03
CA HIS A 97 -4.88 -6.65 -0.24
C HIS A 97 -3.56 -7.10 -0.82
N ILE A 98 -2.51 -6.29 -0.65
CA ILE A 98 -1.16 -6.62 -1.07
C ILE A 98 -0.55 -7.57 -0.04
N TRP A 99 -0.30 -7.11 1.18
CA TRP A 99 0.53 -7.83 2.16
C TRP A 99 -0.24 -8.86 3.00
N GLY A 100 -1.57 -8.82 2.99
CA GLY A 100 -2.43 -9.56 3.91
C GLY A 100 -2.80 -8.75 5.15
N ASN A 101 -3.79 -9.25 5.89
CA ASN A 101 -4.19 -8.62 7.15
C ASN A 101 -3.05 -8.65 8.18
N PRO A 102 -2.96 -7.64 9.07
CA PRO A 102 -2.07 -7.72 10.23
C PRO A 102 -2.33 -8.98 11.04
N ASP A 103 -1.27 -9.67 11.47
CA ASP A 103 -1.33 -10.93 12.23
C ASP A 103 -2.29 -11.99 11.60
N PRO A 104 -2.01 -12.48 10.38
CA PRO A 104 -2.92 -13.37 9.65
C PRO A 104 -3.24 -14.66 10.44
N HIS A 105 -2.28 -15.18 11.20
CA HIS A 105 -2.50 -16.32 12.07
C HIS A 105 -3.57 -16.06 13.15
N LEU A 106 -3.56 -14.88 13.78
CA LEU A 106 -4.59 -14.51 14.77
C LEU A 106 -5.93 -14.22 14.11
N PHE A 107 -5.92 -13.66 12.90
CA PHE A 107 -7.13 -13.43 12.10
C PHE A 107 -7.90 -14.74 11.85
N GLU A 108 -7.16 -15.82 11.56
CA GLU A 108 -7.74 -17.14 11.27
C GLU A 108 -8.12 -17.92 12.54
N THR A 109 -7.24 -17.95 13.54
CA THR A 109 -7.40 -18.82 14.73
C THR A 109 -8.18 -18.17 15.87
N HIS A 110 -7.97 -16.87 16.12
CA HIS A 110 -8.49 -16.16 17.29
C HIS A 110 -9.11 -14.80 16.90
N PRO A 111 -10.22 -14.80 16.15
CA PRO A 111 -10.78 -13.61 15.50
C PRO A 111 -11.21 -12.51 16.48
N LYS A 112 -11.62 -12.86 17.71
CA LYS A 112 -11.95 -11.88 18.76
C LYS A 112 -10.69 -11.15 19.25
N THR A 113 -9.60 -11.89 19.48
CA THR A 113 -8.30 -11.34 19.88
C THR A 113 -7.70 -10.48 18.77
N TRP A 114 -7.83 -10.90 17.51
CA TRP A 114 -7.43 -10.08 16.37
C TRP A 114 -8.21 -8.77 16.32
N MET A 115 -9.54 -8.82 16.53
CA MET A 115 -10.40 -7.63 16.54
C MET A 115 -10.01 -6.64 17.65
N THR A 116 -9.79 -7.12 18.89
CA THR A 116 -9.40 -6.24 20.01
C THR A 116 -8.05 -5.58 19.78
N ARG A 117 -7.04 -6.33 19.29
CA ARG A 117 -5.72 -5.77 18.94
C ARG A 117 -5.82 -4.75 17.81
N SER A 118 -6.62 -5.04 16.79
CA SER A 118 -6.83 -4.13 15.66
C SER A 118 -7.54 -2.85 16.10
N LEU A 119 -8.54 -2.94 16.98
CA LEU A 119 -9.22 -1.76 17.55
C LEU A 119 -8.29 -0.92 18.43
N ALA A 120 -7.47 -1.56 19.27
CA ALA A 120 -6.46 -0.86 20.06
C ALA A 120 -5.42 -0.14 19.16
N GLY A 121 -4.99 -0.81 18.08
CA GLY A 121 -4.12 -0.23 17.06
C GLY A 121 -4.75 0.99 16.37
N LEU A 122 -6.02 0.88 15.99
CA LEU A 122 -6.80 1.97 15.41
C LEU A 122 -6.88 3.16 16.37
N ALA A 123 -7.30 2.92 17.63
CA ALA A 123 -7.42 3.96 18.65
C ALA A 123 -6.09 4.70 18.87
N ARG A 124 -4.99 3.96 19.02
CA ARG A 124 -3.64 4.52 19.17
C ARG A 124 -3.24 5.39 17.97
N ASN A 125 -3.52 4.96 16.75
CA ASN A 125 -3.16 5.73 15.55
C ASN A 125 -4.06 6.96 15.38
N THR A 126 -5.34 6.90 15.76
CA THR A 126 -6.22 8.07 15.84
C THR A 126 -5.71 9.10 16.85
N MET A 127 -5.28 8.66 18.03
CA MET A 127 -4.65 9.55 19.03
C MET A 127 -3.37 10.19 18.47
N ARG A 128 -2.50 9.40 17.81
CA ARG A 128 -1.30 9.93 17.15
C ARG A 128 -1.61 10.93 16.05
N LEU A 129 -2.69 10.72 15.29
CA LEU A 129 -3.14 11.66 14.26
C LEU A 129 -3.63 12.98 14.88
N GLY A 130 -4.37 12.90 15.99
CA GLY A 130 -4.77 14.07 16.79
C GLY A 130 -3.55 14.85 17.29
N TRP A 131 -2.60 14.15 17.92
CA TRP A 131 -1.34 14.75 18.40
C TRP A 131 -0.51 15.38 17.27
N ALA A 132 -0.41 14.70 16.13
CA ALA A 132 0.28 15.22 14.95
C ALA A 132 -0.33 16.54 14.46
N SER A 133 -1.65 16.68 14.59
CA SER A 133 -2.39 17.88 14.17
C SER A 133 -2.13 19.10 15.08
N LEU A 134 -1.66 18.88 16.31
CA LEU A 134 -1.27 19.94 17.26
C LEU A 134 0.14 20.49 17.02
N SER A 135 0.89 19.97 16.05
CA SER A 135 2.23 20.46 15.72
C SER A 135 2.19 21.91 15.21
N PHE A 136 2.95 22.81 15.85
CA PHE A 136 3.10 24.21 15.44
C PHE A 136 3.85 24.39 14.11
N ASN A 137 4.69 23.43 13.72
CA ASN A 137 5.39 23.45 12.44
C ASN A 137 4.51 22.77 11.35
N PRO A 138 4.13 23.49 10.27
CA PRO A 138 3.24 22.99 9.23
C PRO A 138 3.84 21.84 8.42
N ASP A 139 5.13 21.89 8.09
CA ASP A 139 5.79 20.84 7.31
C ASP A 139 5.86 19.53 8.12
N LYS A 140 6.28 19.65 9.38
CA LYS A 140 6.31 18.52 10.32
C LYS A 140 4.90 17.99 10.61
N ARG A 141 3.86 18.82 10.47
CA ARG A 141 2.46 18.38 10.65
C ARG A 141 2.09 17.39 9.55
N VAL A 142 2.42 17.67 8.28
CA VAL A 142 2.12 16.78 7.16
C VAL A 142 2.84 15.44 7.32
N GLU A 143 4.14 15.50 7.58
CA GLU A 143 4.98 14.30 7.77
C GLU A 143 4.47 13.43 8.93
N ARG A 144 4.17 14.03 10.09
CA ARG A 144 3.68 13.31 11.27
C ARG A 144 2.29 12.70 11.06
N ARG A 145 1.46 13.28 10.18
CA ARG A 145 0.13 12.75 9.85
C ARG A 145 0.20 11.57 8.88
N PHE A 146 1.29 11.42 8.12
CA PHE A 146 1.45 10.38 7.09
C PHE A 146 1.21 8.97 7.66
N ARG A 147 2.07 8.56 8.60
CA ARG A 147 2.06 7.18 9.11
C ARG A 147 0.75 6.84 9.85
N PRO A 148 0.25 7.67 10.78
CA PRO A 148 -1.04 7.38 11.41
C PRO A 148 -2.20 7.28 10.43
N SER A 149 -2.26 8.14 9.41
CA SER A 149 -3.34 8.11 8.40
C SER A 149 -3.31 6.83 7.56
N LEU A 150 -2.11 6.39 7.17
CA LEU A 150 -1.91 5.13 6.45
C LEU A 150 -2.37 3.92 7.28
N GLU A 151 -1.96 3.86 8.54
CA GLU A 151 -2.30 2.77 9.46
C GLU A 151 -3.80 2.71 9.78
N ILE A 152 -4.44 3.88 9.95
CA ILE A 152 -5.90 3.98 10.12
C ILE A 152 -6.61 3.43 8.88
N ALA A 153 -6.21 3.87 7.69
CA ALA A 153 -6.82 3.40 6.44
C ALA A 153 -6.67 1.88 6.24
N SER A 154 -5.48 1.34 6.52
CA SER A 154 -5.21 -0.11 6.50
C SER A 154 -6.07 -0.88 7.50
N SER A 155 -6.21 -0.37 8.73
CA SER A 155 -7.03 -1.00 9.77
C SER A 155 -8.50 -1.03 9.38
N LEU A 156 -9.03 0.08 8.86
CA LEU A 156 -10.41 0.18 8.39
C LEU A 156 -10.71 -0.79 7.23
N GLU A 157 -9.80 -0.89 6.26
CA GLU A 157 -9.95 -1.84 5.16
C GLU A 157 -9.88 -3.29 5.67
N SER A 158 -8.97 -3.59 6.60
CA SER A 158 -8.86 -4.92 7.23
C SER A 158 -10.17 -5.31 7.93
N PHE A 159 -10.84 -4.37 8.61
CA PHE A 159 -12.17 -4.62 9.18
C PHE A 159 -13.23 -4.89 8.11
N GLN A 160 -13.22 -4.16 6.99
CA GLN A 160 -14.14 -4.43 5.89
C GLN A 160 -13.96 -5.85 5.32
N ILE A 161 -12.70 -6.28 5.13
CA ILE A 161 -12.36 -7.64 4.69
C ILE A 161 -12.87 -8.66 5.72
N PHE A 162 -12.61 -8.43 7.01
CA PHE A 162 -13.07 -9.30 8.10
C PHE A 162 -14.59 -9.51 8.04
N TRP A 163 -15.37 -8.44 7.98
CA TRP A 163 -16.84 -8.51 7.96
C TRP A 163 -17.38 -9.16 6.69
N LYS A 164 -16.79 -8.88 5.52
CA LYS A 164 -17.15 -9.57 4.26
C LYS A 164 -16.91 -11.08 4.35
N SER A 165 -15.77 -11.50 4.91
CA SER A 165 -15.43 -12.93 5.07
C SER A 165 -16.37 -13.68 6.02
N ARG A 166 -16.97 -12.97 6.99
CA ARG A 166 -17.93 -13.55 7.94
C ARG A 166 -19.30 -13.71 7.33
N LYS A 167 -19.77 -12.70 6.59
CA LYS A 167 -21.04 -12.78 5.86
C LYS A 167 -21.03 -13.93 4.84
N ALA A 168 -19.93 -14.08 4.10
CA ALA A 168 -19.77 -15.15 3.11
C ALA A 168 -19.71 -16.57 3.72
N ARG A 169 -19.43 -16.72 5.01
CA ARG A 169 -19.42 -18.02 5.71
C ARG A 169 -20.75 -18.35 6.39
N ALA A 170 -21.66 -17.39 6.48
CA ALA A 170 -22.93 -17.52 7.19
C ALA A 170 -24.13 -17.73 6.24
N GLY A 171 -23.93 -17.56 4.93
CA GLY A 171 -24.87 -17.93 3.87
C GLY A 171 -24.35 -19.10 3.09
#